data_AF-A0A2N3HR89-F1
#
_entry.id   AF-A0A2N3HR89-F1
#
_cell.length_a   1.000
_cell.length_b   1.000
_cell.length_c   1.000
_cell.angle_alpha   90.00
_cell.angle_beta   90.00
_cell.angle_gamma   90.00
#
_symmetry.space_group_name_H-M   'P 1'
#
loop_
_entity.id
_entity.type
_entity.pdbx_description
1 polymer ?
#
loop_
_entity_poly.entity_id
_entity_poly.type
_entity_poly.pdbx_seq_one_letter_code
_entity_poly.pdbx_strand_id
1 'polypeptide(L)'
;MSDNTIQMREKENPPRKKEEFSKLTITVSINGEPKNDKTCKSTSLKMPKPLVKKVEGPFNEQGKLVEEMIEGQEYIFKATEFQKSTMSPIKHIWWAEKIDDGEITDLEYKKGENPYLDKEGVVCFKYKAKKAEKIRIYAYVASPAESVSVIINIIIKETIIIVGTEQHSANSANKLMFPAQAVREVRENLNEYPYLEILIFKDGYTKNQLDAFSKAIHSYNEKARVIQINNVEELINFINGGSIKINKESKYRESKKISEIKIFAHGYVRDKTNEGVIAFGLDGKNASKQELDNKIFSEINENVFLKNNQSHLYSYACRTGIGVSSEIVNNPLKSNSLAQKMSNHSQIIVHAYMKRSLYEDTWGTQNHRDTYISDNNKGESFVENLKTDIKDVFVDDPNDMSLFTTYISTEKKIDGAIWNSKGAYLPVKAGDFPKGISSSYETYKPQ
;
A
#
# COMPACT_ATOMS: atom_id res chain seq x y z
N MET A 1 69.74 3.92 19.52
CA MET A 1 69.38 5.10 18.70
C MET A 1 68.08 5.64 19.26
N SER A 2 68.06 6.89 19.70
CA SER A 2 66.84 7.56 20.17
C SER A 2 65.90 7.71 18.97
N ASP A 3 64.73 7.08 19.06
CA ASP A 3 63.70 7.18 18.03
C ASP A 3 63.13 8.61 18.04
N ASN A 4 63.61 9.45 17.12
CA ASN A 4 63.23 10.86 17.00
C ASN A 4 61.86 11.04 16.31
N THR A 5 60.94 10.09 16.49
CA THR A 5 59.68 10.02 15.75
C THR A 5 58.49 10.38 16.65
N ILE A 6 57.65 11.30 16.19
CA ILE A 6 56.36 11.60 16.85
C ILE A 6 55.27 10.76 16.17
N GLN A 7 54.68 9.83 16.92
CA GLN A 7 53.52 9.08 16.43
C GLN A 7 52.23 9.83 16.71
N MET A 8 51.41 10.01 15.68
CA MET A 8 50.08 10.59 15.79
C MET A 8 49.03 9.51 15.52
N ARG A 9 48.04 9.39 16.42
CA ARG A 9 46.88 8.53 16.22
C ARG A 9 45.61 9.36 16.30
N GLU A 10 44.69 9.09 15.38
CA GLU A 10 43.37 9.69 15.45
C GLU A 10 42.63 9.16 16.68
N LYS A 11 41.96 10.05 17.42
CA LYS A 11 41.11 9.64 18.53
C LYS A 11 40.04 8.65 18.04
N GLU A 12 39.67 7.73 18.91
CA GLU A 12 38.60 6.77 18.63
C GLU A 12 37.25 7.49 18.44
N ASN A 13 36.94 8.43 19.33
CA ASN A 13 35.73 9.25 19.31
C ASN A 13 36.10 10.75 19.27
N PRO A 14 36.52 11.32 18.13
CA PRO A 14 36.83 12.73 18.04
C PRO A 14 35.54 13.58 18.12
N PRO A 15 35.60 14.83 18.62
CA PRO A 15 34.48 15.76 18.53
C PRO A 15 34.10 15.98 17.06
N ARG A 16 32.83 15.73 16.73
CA ARG A 16 32.34 15.93 15.37
C ARG A 16 32.13 17.42 15.14
N LYS A 17 32.90 18.02 14.24
CA LYS A 17 32.82 19.44 13.85
C LYS A 17 32.71 19.58 12.34
N LYS A 18 31.85 20.49 11.89
CA LYS A 18 31.62 20.84 10.49
C LYS A 18 32.68 21.80 9.97
N GLU A 19 33.89 21.29 9.79
CA GLU A 19 35.07 22.06 9.37
C GLU A 19 35.88 21.20 8.40
N GLU A 20 36.46 21.78 7.36
CA GLU A 20 37.24 21.04 6.33
C GLU A 20 38.58 20.50 6.84
N PHE A 21 39.10 21.08 7.94
CA PHE A 21 40.40 20.74 8.49
C PHE A 21 40.28 20.47 9.99
N SER A 22 41.15 19.59 10.49
CA SER A 22 41.45 19.51 11.92
C SER A 22 42.72 20.30 12.21
N LYS A 23 42.72 21.13 13.25
CA LYS A 23 43.89 21.90 13.68
C LYS A 23 44.67 21.15 14.75
N LEU A 24 45.93 20.84 14.47
CA LEU A 24 46.90 20.38 15.48
C LEU A 24 47.74 21.58 15.90
N THR A 25 47.79 21.90 17.19
CA THR A 25 48.70 22.91 17.74
C THR A 25 49.80 22.21 18.51
N ILE A 26 51.06 22.46 18.16
CA ILE A 26 52.24 21.96 18.86
C ILE A 26 52.86 23.14 19.62
N THR A 27 53.04 22.97 20.92
CA THR A 27 53.73 23.95 21.77
C THR A 27 55.00 23.32 22.31
N VAL A 28 56.15 23.92 22.02
CA VAL A 28 57.44 23.47 22.54
C VAL A 28 57.85 24.41 23.68
N SER A 29 58.09 23.84 24.86
CA SER A 29 58.62 24.53 26.02
C SER A 29 59.99 23.96 26.37
N ILE A 30 61.00 24.82 26.53
CA ILE A 30 62.33 24.42 27.02
C ILE A 30 62.26 24.44 28.56
N ASN A 31 62.56 23.32 29.21
CA ASN A 31 62.58 23.26 30.67
C ASN A 31 63.73 24.12 31.22
N GLY A 32 63.42 25.14 32.01
CA GLY A 32 64.42 25.94 32.74
C GLY A 32 64.14 27.44 32.88
N GLU A 33 63.19 28.03 32.13
CA GLU A 33 62.83 29.45 32.24
C GLU A 33 61.38 29.67 32.69
N PRO A 34 61.06 30.80 33.36
CA PRO A 34 59.72 31.11 33.83
C PRO A 34 58.74 31.08 32.65
N LYS A 35 57.49 30.64 32.90
CA LYS A 35 56.35 30.76 31.98
C LYS A 35 56.02 32.23 31.71
N ASN A 36 56.88 32.93 30.97
CA ASN A 36 56.53 34.17 30.30
C ASN A 36 56.08 33.78 28.88
N ASP A 37 54.90 34.24 28.49
CA ASP A 37 54.24 33.95 27.19
C ASP A 37 55.13 34.18 25.94
N LYS A 38 56.27 34.86 26.09
CA LYS A 38 57.22 35.17 25.00
C LYS A 38 58.19 34.03 24.64
N THR A 39 58.36 32.98 25.46
CA THR A 39 59.32 31.88 25.18
C THR A 39 58.69 30.61 24.61
N CYS A 40 57.35 30.46 24.67
CA CYS A 40 56.62 29.37 24.03
C CYS A 40 56.39 29.65 22.55
N LYS A 41 57.17 29.03 21.66
CA LYS A 41 56.85 29.00 20.23
C LYS A 41 55.79 27.93 19.99
N SER A 42 54.59 28.35 19.59
CA SER A 42 53.55 27.45 19.10
C SER A 42 53.49 27.48 17.57
N THR A 43 53.27 26.32 16.97
CA THR A 43 52.97 26.20 15.55
C THR A 43 51.70 25.38 15.37
N SER A 44 50.98 25.60 14.26
CA SER A 44 49.74 24.91 13.97
C SER A 44 49.79 24.25 12.60
N LEU A 45 49.42 22.97 12.55
CA LEU A 45 49.28 22.21 11.32
C LEU A 45 47.79 21.99 11.02
N LYS A 46 47.36 22.26 9.79
CA LYS A 46 46.02 21.93 9.31
C LYS A 46 46.05 20.57 8.64
N MET A 47 45.29 19.63 9.17
CA MET A 47 45.13 18.28 8.63
C MET A 47 43.81 18.24 7.84
N PRO A 48 43.84 18.03 6.51
CA PRO A 48 42.61 17.98 5.71
C PRO A 48 41.76 16.79 6.12
N LYS A 49 40.46 17.01 6.35
CA LYS A 49 39.51 15.91 6.54
C LYS A 49 39.17 15.27 5.19
N PRO A 50 38.71 14.01 5.18
CA PRO A 50 38.31 13.32 3.95
C PRO A 50 37.01 13.90 3.40
N LEU A 51 37.10 14.94 2.57
CA LEU A 51 35.93 15.52 1.91
C LEU A 51 35.25 14.48 1.02
N VAL A 52 33.92 14.41 1.08
CA VAL A 52 33.13 13.48 0.25
C VAL A 52 33.16 13.95 -1.20
N LYS A 53 33.38 13.02 -2.12
CA LYS A 53 33.36 13.29 -3.58
C LYS A 53 32.17 12.66 -4.28
N LYS A 54 31.64 11.56 -3.76
CA LYS A 54 30.54 10.82 -4.40
C LYS A 54 29.62 10.19 -3.38
N VAL A 55 28.33 10.30 -3.63
CA VAL A 55 27.25 9.60 -2.92
C VAL A 55 26.51 8.74 -3.92
N GLU A 56 26.20 7.51 -3.52
CA GLU A 56 25.46 6.53 -4.30
C GLU A 56 24.26 6.02 -3.49
N GLY A 57 23.20 5.64 -4.19
CA GLY A 57 21.95 5.16 -3.60
C GLY A 57 20.74 5.68 -4.38
N PRO A 58 19.53 5.34 -3.94
CA PRO A 58 19.21 4.46 -2.81
C PRO A 58 19.43 2.98 -3.18
N PHE A 59 19.99 2.22 -2.26
CA PHE A 59 20.02 0.76 -2.33
C PHE A 59 18.90 0.19 -1.46
N ASN A 60 18.18 -0.82 -1.95
CA ASN A 60 17.19 -1.54 -1.14
C ASN A 60 17.88 -2.51 -0.15
N GLU A 61 17.08 -3.21 0.67
CA GLU A 61 17.60 -4.17 1.66
C GLU A 61 18.44 -5.31 1.06
N GLN A 62 18.21 -5.65 -0.21
CA GLN A 62 18.98 -6.66 -0.95
C GLN A 62 20.27 -6.08 -1.57
N GLY A 63 20.57 -4.81 -1.35
CA GLY A 63 21.75 -4.13 -1.89
C GLY A 63 21.63 -3.75 -3.37
N LYS A 64 20.43 -3.80 -3.96
CA LYS A 64 20.18 -3.41 -5.35
C LYS A 64 19.87 -1.91 -5.41
N LEU A 65 20.53 -1.20 -6.33
CA LEU A 65 20.23 0.20 -6.64
C LEU A 65 18.81 0.31 -7.22
N VAL A 66 18.04 1.29 -6.75
CA VAL A 66 16.67 1.58 -7.22
C VAL A 66 16.55 3.01 -7.72
N GLU A 67 15.63 3.27 -8.64
CA GLU A 67 15.42 4.61 -9.22
C GLU A 67 14.47 5.48 -8.38
N GLU A 68 13.65 4.86 -7.54
CA GLU A 68 12.57 5.49 -6.78
C GLU A 68 12.52 4.91 -5.36
N MET A 69 12.10 5.73 -4.39
CA MET A 69 11.86 5.28 -3.01
C MET A 69 10.37 5.23 -2.71
N ILE A 70 9.93 4.22 -1.97
CA ILE A 70 8.55 4.10 -1.49
C ILE A 70 8.46 4.73 -0.11
N GLU A 71 7.47 5.58 0.13
CA GLU A 71 7.22 6.20 1.43
C GLU A 71 7.21 5.16 2.56
N GLY A 72 7.96 5.44 3.64
CA GLY A 72 8.04 4.59 4.82
C GLY A 72 8.99 3.40 4.72
N GLN A 73 9.53 3.08 3.53
CA GLN A 73 10.55 2.03 3.37
C GLN A 73 11.96 2.55 3.70
N GLU A 74 12.83 1.64 4.13
CA GLU A 74 14.23 1.94 4.41
C GLU A 74 15.12 1.68 3.21
N TYR A 75 16.06 2.59 2.98
CA TYR A 75 17.05 2.55 1.92
C TYR A 75 18.43 2.87 2.47
N ILE A 76 19.46 2.41 1.78
CA ILE A 76 20.85 2.68 2.14
C ILE A 76 21.44 3.65 1.13
N PHE A 77 22.12 4.67 1.63
CA PHE A 77 22.99 5.54 0.85
C PHE A 77 24.44 5.32 1.24
N LYS A 78 25.34 5.42 0.28
CA LYS A 78 26.77 5.15 0.45
C LYS A 78 27.59 6.36 0.02
N ALA A 79 28.53 6.77 0.85
CA ALA A 79 29.58 7.70 0.44
C ALA A 79 30.79 6.87 -0.04
N THR A 80 31.00 6.79 -1.35
CA THR A 80 31.91 5.82 -1.98
C THR A 80 33.28 6.40 -2.33
N GLU A 81 33.37 7.71 -2.52
CA GLU A 81 34.62 8.37 -2.87
C GLU A 81 34.91 9.53 -1.94
N PHE A 82 36.19 9.65 -1.53
CA PHE A 82 36.67 10.70 -0.64
C PHE A 82 37.96 11.32 -1.17
N GLN A 83 38.20 12.58 -0.81
CA GLN A 83 39.52 13.19 -0.91
C GLN A 83 40.50 12.45 0.01
N LYS A 84 41.70 12.17 -0.52
CA LYS A 84 42.77 11.53 0.22
C LYS A 84 43.07 12.32 1.50
N SER A 85 43.00 11.62 2.63
CA SER A 85 43.23 12.17 3.97
C SER A 85 43.89 11.10 4.85
N THR A 86 44.57 11.54 5.91
CA THR A 86 45.09 10.65 6.97
C THR A 86 44.04 10.35 8.04
N MET A 87 42.84 10.92 7.96
CA MET A 87 41.75 10.75 8.93
C MET A 87 40.68 9.78 8.39
N SER A 88 40.02 9.03 9.28
CA SER A 88 39.00 8.06 8.88
C SER A 88 37.67 8.75 8.50
N PRO A 89 37.11 8.50 7.29
CA PRO A 89 35.90 9.18 6.84
C PRO A 89 34.70 9.13 7.78
N ILE A 90 34.39 7.95 8.33
CA ILE A 90 33.19 7.76 9.14
C ILE A 90 33.12 8.65 10.40
N LYS A 91 34.28 9.06 10.92
CA LYS A 91 34.36 9.92 12.12
C LYS A 91 34.03 11.39 11.84
N HIS A 92 34.02 11.80 10.56
CA HIS A 92 33.90 13.21 10.16
C HIS A 92 32.73 13.49 9.23
N ILE A 93 32.11 12.47 8.65
CA ILE A 93 31.04 12.62 7.67
C ILE A 93 29.67 12.83 8.33
N TRP A 94 28.96 13.85 7.86
CA TRP A 94 27.58 14.18 8.18
C TRP A 94 26.67 13.80 7.02
N TRP A 95 25.40 13.58 7.36
CA TRP A 95 24.34 13.35 6.39
C TRP A 95 23.27 14.40 6.56
N ALA A 96 22.68 14.83 5.46
CA ALA A 96 21.58 15.78 5.45
C ALA A 96 20.57 15.39 4.38
N GLU A 97 19.36 15.91 4.52
CA GLU A 97 18.31 15.80 3.52
C GLU A 97 17.83 17.19 3.09
N LYS A 98 17.28 17.26 1.90
CA LYS A 98 16.42 18.34 1.45
C LYS A 98 15.14 17.70 0.95
N ILE A 99 14.04 18.00 1.62
CA ILE A 99 12.71 17.52 1.24
C ILE A 99 12.12 18.53 0.25
N ASP A 100 11.73 18.04 -0.93
CA ASP A 100 11.24 18.84 -2.04
C ASP A 100 12.17 20.03 -2.34
N ASP A 101 11.65 21.26 -2.29
CA ASP A 101 12.40 22.49 -2.48
C ASP A 101 12.63 23.25 -1.16
N GLY A 102 12.50 22.57 -0.03
CA GLY A 102 12.68 23.13 1.32
C GLY A 102 14.13 23.38 1.73
N GLU A 103 14.35 23.58 3.03
CA GLU A 103 15.69 23.78 3.59
C GLU A 103 16.47 22.46 3.72
N ILE A 104 17.81 22.57 3.71
CA ILE A 104 18.68 21.43 3.99
C ILE A 104 18.73 21.22 5.51
N THR A 105 18.33 20.05 5.97
CA THR A 105 18.31 19.69 7.39
C THR A 105 19.27 18.54 7.67
N ASP A 106 19.97 18.61 8.80
CA ASP A 106 20.85 17.52 9.21
C ASP A 106 20.05 16.30 9.60
N LEU A 107 20.52 15.14 9.13
CA LEU A 107 20.01 13.86 9.59
C LEU A 107 20.66 13.50 10.93
N GLU A 108 19.86 12.91 11.81
CA GLU A 108 20.28 12.58 13.17
C GLU A 108 21.46 11.60 13.16
N TYR A 109 22.50 11.92 13.94
CA TYR A 109 23.60 11.01 14.21
C TYR A 109 23.26 10.10 15.39
N LYS A 110 23.21 8.79 15.15
CA LYS A 110 23.00 7.77 16.18
C LYS A 110 24.20 6.86 16.26
N LYS A 111 24.99 6.99 17.33
CA LYS A 111 26.22 6.20 17.52
C LYS A 111 25.91 4.70 17.49
N GLY A 112 26.59 3.96 16.61
CA GLY A 112 26.40 2.51 16.45
C GLY A 112 25.29 2.13 15.47
N GLU A 113 24.50 3.09 14.99
CA GLU A 113 23.44 2.86 14.01
C GLU A 113 23.72 3.60 12.70
N ASN A 114 23.88 4.92 12.75
CA ASN A 114 24.00 5.78 11.58
C ASN A 114 24.96 6.96 11.82
N PRO A 115 25.90 7.22 10.89
CA PRO A 115 26.36 6.35 9.82
C PRO A 115 27.14 5.13 10.36
N TYR A 116 27.29 4.09 9.52
CA TYR A 116 28.03 2.85 9.82
C TYR A 116 28.95 2.46 8.65
N LEU A 117 29.84 1.49 8.88
CA LEU A 117 30.66 0.89 7.81
C LEU A 117 30.03 -0.42 7.36
N ASP A 118 29.95 -0.66 6.05
CA ASP A 118 29.64 -2.00 5.54
C ASP A 118 30.87 -2.93 5.57
N LYS A 119 30.71 -4.16 5.06
CA LYS A 119 31.77 -5.18 5.06
C LYS A 119 33.00 -4.78 4.23
N GLU A 120 32.85 -3.84 3.31
CA GLU A 120 33.91 -3.33 2.43
C GLU A 120 34.55 -2.06 3.00
N GLY A 121 34.07 -1.58 4.15
CA GLY A 121 34.55 -0.36 4.79
C GLY A 121 34.00 0.92 4.16
N VAL A 122 32.88 0.84 3.42
CA VAL A 122 32.21 2.01 2.83
C VAL A 122 31.29 2.65 3.87
N VAL A 123 31.28 3.99 3.93
CA VAL A 123 30.43 4.70 4.87
C VAL A 123 28.99 4.74 4.36
N CYS A 124 28.09 4.15 5.13
CA CYS A 124 26.68 3.96 4.80
C CYS A 124 25.77 4.74 5.75
N PHE A 125 24.59 5.08 5.25
CA PHE A 125 23.50 5.68 6.02
C PHE A 125 22.17 5.04 5.65
N LYS A 126 21.48 4.48 6.65
CA LYS A 126 20.10 3.98 6.51
C LYS A 126 19.12 5.13 6.63
N TYR A 127 18.28 5.29 5.62
CA TYR A 127 17.31 6.36 5.51
C TYR A 127 15.91 5.79 5.33
N LYS A 128 14.99 6.19 6.20
CA LYS A 128 13.56 5.86 6.05
C LYS A 128 12.90 6.96 5.22
N ALA A 129 12.40 6.59 4.03
CA ALA A 129 11.79 7.52 3.10
C ALA A 129 10.61 8.26 3.75
N LYS A 130 10.68 9.59 3.74
CA LYS A 130 9.63 10.47 4.25
C LYS A 130 8.61 10.79 3.16
N LYS A 131 7.44 11.26 3.57
CA LYS A 131 6.43 11.79 2.64
C LYS A 131 6.94 13.06 1.96
N ALA A 132 7.09 13.01 0.64
CA ALA A 132 7.55 14.10 -0.21
C ALA A 132 7.20 13.79 -1.68
N GLU A 133 7.45 14.70 -2.61
CA GLU A 133 7.52 14.37 -4.04
C GLU A 133 8.93 13.90 -4.41
N LYS A 134 9.95 14.58 -3.86
CA LYS A 134 11.35 14.28 -4.08
C LYS A 134 12.17 14.52 -2.81
N ILE A 135 13.19 13.72 -2.61
CA ILE A 135 14.15 13.89 -1.51
C ILE A 135 15.55 13.89 -2.09
N ARG A 136 16.36 14.84 -1.64
CA ARG A 136 17.78 14.87 -1.95
C ARG A 136 18.58 14.55 -0.70
N ILE A 137 19.44 13.53 -0.80
CA ILE A 137 20.32 13.09 0.28
C ILE A 137 21.74 13.56 0.01
N TYR A 138 22.35 14.15 1.04
CA TYR A 138 23.71 14.67 1.02
C TYR A 138 24.59 13.88 1.98
N ALA A 139 25.86 13.73 1.63
CA ALA A 139 26.90 13.34 2.56
C ALA A 139 28.05 14.35 2.47
N TYR A 140 28.52 14.86 3.60
CA TYR A 140 29.42 16.00 3.61
C TYR A 140 30.29 16.07 4.88
N VAL A 141 31.30 16.93 4.90
CA VAL A 141 32.18 17.12 6.08
C VAL A 141 32.00 18.50 6.71
N ALA A 142 32.07 19.56 5.91
CA ALA A 142 31.91 20.94 6.36
C ALA A 142 30.53 21.50 5.99
N SER A 143 30.20 21.47 4.70
CA SER A 143 28.91 21.92 4.17
C SER A 143 28.39 20.98 3.09
N PRO A 144 27.06 20.80 2.98
CA PRO A 144 26.46 20.02 1.90
C PRO A 144 26.66 20.71 0.54
N ALA A 145 26.86 19.92 -0.51
CA ALA A 145 27.01 20.40 -1.88
C ALA A 145 26.10 19.60 -2.82
N GLU A 146 25.43 20.28 -3.75
CA GLU A 146 24.54 19.63 -4.71
C GLU A 146 25.25 18.62 -5.62
N SER A 147 26.51 18.90 -5.98
CA SER A 147 27.35 17.99 -6.76
C SER A 147 27.70 16.69 -6.03
N VAL A 148 27.50 16.65 -4.70
CA VAL A 148 27.76 15.50 -3.82
C VAL A 148 26.46 15.13 -3.11
N SER A 149 25.43 14.88 -3.90
CA SER A 149 24.11 14.50 -3.44
C SER A 149 23.43 13.55 -4.43
N VAL A 150 22.41 12.85 -3.98
CA VAL A 150 21.52 12.07 -4.84
C VAL A 150 20.11 12.62 -4.66
N ILE A 151 19.42 12.90 -5.76
CA ILE A 151 18.01 13.30 -5.79
C ILE A 151 17.15 12.12 -6.26
N ILE A 152 16.05 11.86 -5.56
CA ILE A 152 15.22 10.68 -5.77
C ILE A 152 13.75 11.05 -5.60
N ASN A 153 12.90 10.53 -6.49
CA ASN A 153 11.45 10.68 -6.36
C ASN A 153 10.88 9.71 -5.33
N ILE A 154 9.86 10.17 -4.60
CA ILE A 154 9.14 9.35 -3.64
C ILE A 154 7.82 8.91 -4.25
N ILE A 155 7.57 7.61 -4.16
CA ILE A 155 6.34 6.96 -4.56
C ILE A 155 5.48 6.71 -3.33
N ILE A 156 4.27 7.25 -3.40
CA ILE A 156 3.17 6.99 -2.48
C ILE A 156 2.38 5.81 -3.05
N LYS A 157 2.16 4.81 -2.20
CA LYS A 157 1.30 3.66 -2.52
C LYS A 157 -0.15 4.04 -2.26
N GLU A 158 -1.00 3.88 -3.26
CA GLU A 158 -2.45 4.08 -3.15
C GLU A 158 -3.18 2.73 -3.26
N THR A 159 -4.20 2.55 -2.43
CA THR A 159 -5.14 1.43 -2.49
C THR A 159 -6.49 1.93 -2.95
N ILE A 160 -7.08 1.23 -3.92
CA ILE A 160 -8.41 1.54 -4.47
C ILE A 160 -9.37 0.38 -4.17
N ILE A 161 -10.54 0.71 -3.62
CA ILE A 161 -11.67 -0.23 -3.54
C ILE A 161 -12.72 0.19 -4.55
N ILE A 162 -13.18 -0.73 -5.39
CA ILE A 162 -14.23 -0.51 -6.38
C ILE A 162 -15.46 -1.33 -5.98
N VAL A 163 -16.59 -0.65 -5.83
CA VAL A 163 -17.84 -1.22 -5.31
C VAL A 163 -18.93 -1.11 -6.36
N GLY A 164 -19.45 -2.26 -6.79
CA GLY A 164 -20.60 -2.35 -7.67
C GLY A 164 -21.94 -2.19 -6.94
N THR A 165 -23.01 -2.43 -7.68
CA THR A 165 -24.40 -2.31 -7.25
C THR A 165 -25.12 -3.64 -7.44
N GLU A 166 -26.02 -3.98 -6.53
CA GLU A 166 -26.94 -5.10 -6.70
C GLU A 166 -28.29 -4.57 -7.23
N GLN A 167 -28.58 -4.91 -8.49
CA GLN A 167 -29.81 -4.55 -9.19
C GLN A 167 -30.54 -5.76 -9.80
N HIS A 168 -29.89 -6.91 -9.88
CA HIS A 168 -30.44 -8.16 -10.44
C HIS A 168 -31.34 -8.87 -9.43
N SER A 169 -30.80 -9.14 -8.24
CA SER A 169 -31.44 -9.90 -7.14
C SER A 169 -31.67 -9.00 -5.93
N ALA A 170 -32.09 -7.74 -6.16
CA ALA A 170 -32.17 -6.65 -5.20
C ALA A 170 -33.24 -6.83 -4.09
N ASN A 171 -33.23 -7.98 -3.42
CA ASN A 171 -33.94 -8.20 -2.16
C ASN A 171 -33.24 -7.45 -1.03
N SER A 172 -33.91 -7.37 0.14
CA SER A 172 -33.42 -6.61 1.29
C SER A 172 -32.04 -7.06 1.78
N ALA A 173 -31.69 -8.34 1.65
CA ALA A 173 -30.41 -8.88 2.11
C ALA A 173 -29.26 -8.61 1.13
N ASN A 174 -29.50 -8.74 -0.17
CA ASN A 174 -28.44 -8.66 -1.17
C ASN A 174 -28.10 -7.22 -1.56
N LYS A 175 -29.04 -6.29 -1.39
CA LYS A 175 -28.93 -4.92 -1.92
C LYS A 175 -27.60 -4.24 -1.57
N LEU A 176 -27.17 -4.31 -0.32
CA LEU A 176 -25.98 -3.62 0.20
C LEU A 176 -24.79 -4.56 0.45
N MET A 177 -24.78 -5.76 -0.16
CA MET A 177 -23.72 -6.74 0.12
C MET A 177 -22.33 -6.29 -0.36
N PHE A 178 -22.22 -5.66 -1.54
CA PHE A 178 -20.92 -5.14 -2.02
C PHE A 178 -20.40 -3.98 -1.16
N PRO A 179 -21.21 -2.95 -0.84
CA PRO A 179 -20.81 -1.92 0.13
C PRO A 179 -20.39 -2.49 1.49
N ALA A 180 -21.07 -3.53 1.97
CA ALA A 180 -20.74 -4.16 3.25
C ALA A 180 -19.35 -4.83 3.23
N GLN A 181 -19.01 -5.53 2.14
CA GLN A 181 -17.68 -6.13 1.98
C GLN A 181 -16.58 -5.07 1.92
N ALA A 182 -16.83 -3.94 1.25
CA ALA A 182 -15.90 -2.81 1.24
C ALA A 182 -15.69 -2.24 2.66
N VAL A 183 -16.75 -2.05 3.46
CA VAL A 183 -16.61 -1.59 4.85
C VAL A 183 -15.83 -2.59 5.70
N ARG A 184 -16.09 -3.90 5.54
CA ARG A 184 -15.34 -4.96 6.22
C ARG A 184 -13.85 -4.89 5.90
N GLU A 185 -13.52 -4.71 4.61
CA GLU A 185 -12.14 -4.58 4.15
C GLU A 185 -11.44 -3.36 4.77
N VAL A 186 -12.12 -2.21 4.83
CA VAL A 186 -11.58 -1.03 5.49
C VAL A 186 -11.38 -1.27 6.99
N ARG A 187 -12.37 -1.86 7.67
CA ARG A 187 -12.31 -2.15 9.11
C ARG A 187 -11.14 -3.08 9.48
N GLU A 188 -10.93 -4.13 8.71
CA GLU A 188 -9.99 -5.20 9.07
C GLU A 188 -8.57 -4.98 8.55
N ASN A 189 -8.43 -4.40 7.36
CA ASN A 189 -7.14 -4.41 6.64
C ASN A 189 -6.61 -3.01 6.31
N LEU A 190 -7.49 -2.00 6.25
CA LEU A 190 -7.13 -0.65 5.79
C LEU A 190 -7.54 0.43 6.80
N ASN A 191 -7.63 0.05 8.07
CA ASN A 191 -7.90 0.97 9.17
C ASN A 191 -6.77 2.02 9.23
N GLU A 192 -7.15 3.29 9.29
CA GLU A 192 -6.23 4.46 9.27
C GLU A 192 -5.27 4.57 8.07
N TYR A 193 -5.34 3.68 7.07
CA TYR A 193 -4.47 3.72 5.90
C TYR A 193 -4.62 5.05 5.15
N PRO A 194 -3.54 5.83 4.97
CA PRO A 194 -3.66 7.24 4.58
C PRO A 194 -4.00 7.49 3.11
N TYR A 195 -3.87 6.49 2.24
CA TYR A 195 -4.01 6.65 0.78
C TYR A 195 -5.04 5.67 0.22
N LEU A 196 -6.27 5.79 0.75
CA LEU A 196 -7.39 4.93 0.40
C LEU A 196 -8.45 5.69 -0.38
N GLU A 197 -8.74 5.22 -1.59
CA GLU A 197 -9.82 5.73 -2.44
C GLU A 197 -10.88 4.63 -2.62
N ILE A 198 -12.15 4.99 -2.45
CA ILE A 198 -13.28 4.07 -2.61
C ILE A 198 -14.18 4.62 -3.70
N LEU A 199 -14.27 3.91 -4.82
CA LEU A 199 -15.18 4.25 -5.91
C LEU A 199 -16.40 3.35 -5.82
N ILE A 200 -17.59 3.97 -5.74
CA ILE A 200 -18.85 3.26 -5.69
C ILE A 200 -19.74 3.65 -6.88
N PHE A 201 -20.19 2.66 -7.64
CA PHE A 201 -21.25 2.86 -8.61
C PHE A 201 -22.54 3.15 -7.85
N LYS A 202 -23.23 4.23 -8.20
CA LYS A 202 -24.37 4.73 -7.41
C LYS A 202 -25.74 4.26 -7.89
N ASP A 203 -25.82 3.70 -9.10
CA ASP A 203 -27.11 3.34 -9.69
C ASP A 203 -27.85 2.28 -8.87
N GLY A 204 -29.14 2.51 -8.67
CA GLY A 204 -29.97 1.63 -7.86
C GLY A 204 -29.78 1.79 -6.34
N TYR A 205 -28.89 2.68 -5.87
CA TYR A 205 -28.82 3.06 -4.45
C TYR A 205 -29.54 4.38 -4.18
N THR A 206 -30.17 4.47 -3.02
CA THR A 206 -30.73 5.74 -2.53
C THR A 206 -29.63 6.62 -1.94
N LYS A 207 -29.93 7.91 -1.77
CA LYS A 207 -29.02 8.84 -1.08
C LYS A 207 -28.71 8.37 0.35
N ASN A 208 -29.72 7.92 1.11
CA ASN A 208 -29.50 7.48 2.50
C ASN A 208 -28.57 6.25 2.58
N GLN A 209 -28.68 5.33 1.61
CA GLN A 209 -27.81 4.16 1.55
C GLN A 209 -26.36 4.55 1.26
N LEU A 210 -26.13 5.44 0.30
CA LEU A 210 -24.80 5.96 -0.02
C LEU A 210 -24.19 6.76 1.14
N ASP A 211 -25.00 7.62 1.79
CA ASP A 211 -24.56 8.40 2.95
C ASP A 211 -24.20 7.48 4.14
N ALA A 212 -24.98 6.41 4.36
CA ALA A 212 -24.70 5.43 5.41
C ALA A 212 -23.43 4.62 5.11
N PHE A 213 -23.19 4.26 3.85
CA PHE A 213 -21.96 3.63 3.40
C PHE A 213 -20.75 4.53 3.64
N SER A 214 -20.79 5.78 3.17
CA SER A 214 -19.70 6.74 3.37
C SER A 214 -19.44 6.98 4.86
N LYS A 215 -20.49 7.10 5.68
CA LYS A 215 -20.34 7.26 7.13
C LYS A 215 -19.66 6.05 7.79
N ALA A 216 -19.98 4.84 7.37
CA ALA A 216 -19.33 3.63 7.89
C ALA A 216 -17.85 3.57 7.51
N ILE A 217 -17.51 3.87 6.25
CA ILE A 217 -16.11 3.96 5.80
C ILE A 217 -15.32 4.97 6.65
N HIS A 218 -15.82 6.19 6.79
CA HIS A 218 -15.13 7.23 7.57
C HIS A 218 -15.05 6.94 9.07
N SER A 219 -15.92 6.08 9.61
CA SER A 219 -15.84 5.66 11.02
C SER A 219 -14.66 4.72 11.30
N TYR A 220 -14.13 4.07 10.26
CA TYR A 220 -12.93 3.22 10.33
C TYR A 220 -11.71 3.86 9.67
N ASN A 221 -11.90 4.78 8.74
CA ASN A 221 -10.81 5.50 8.11
C ASN A 221 -11.25 6.90 7.68
N GLU A 222 -11.00 7.89 8.54
CA GLU A 222 -11.36 9.30 8.30
C GLU A 222 -10.62 9.93 7.10
N LYS A 223 -9.49 9.35 6.68
CA LYS A 223 -8.65 9.83 5.56
C LYS A 223 -9.11 9.28 4.22
N ALA A 224 -9.94 8.24 4.24
CA ALA A 224 -10.47 7.62 3.05
C ALA A 224 -11.35 8.58 2.28
N ARG A 225 -11.30 8.50 0.95
CA ARG A 225 -12.17 9.29 0.07
C ARG A 225 -13.17 8.39 -0.61
N VAL A 226 -14.46 8.67 -0.41
CA VAL A 226 -15.55 7.96 -1.08
C VAL A 226 -16.04 8.77 -2.28
N ILE A 227 -15.93 8.19 -3.46
CA ILE A 227 -16.22 8.81 -4.75
C ILE A 227 -17.36 8.03 -5.40
N GLN A 228 -18.45 8.72 -5.71
CA GLN A 228 -19.58 8.13 -6.42
C GLN A 228 -19.36 8.27 -7.93
N ILE A 229 -19.52 7.17 -8.66
CA ILE A 229 -19.37 7.12 -10.13
C ILE A 229 -20.62 6.54 -10.81
N ASN A 230 -20.77 6.84 -12.09
CA ASN A 230 -21.91 6.43 -12.92
C ASN A 230 -21.56 5.31 -13.90
N ASN A 231 -20.31 5.23 -14.35
CA ASN A 231 -19.91 4.39 -15.48
C ASN A 231 -18.42 4.03 -15.40
N VAL A 232 -18.00 3.10 -16.26
CA VAL A 232 -16.61 2.65 -16.33
C VAL A 232 -15.66 3.72 -16.89
N GLU A 233 -16.12 4.67 -17.69
CA GLU A 233 -15.27 5.77 -18.18
C GLU A 233 -14.76 6.64 -17.01
N GLU A 234 -15.64 6.98 -16.07
CA GLU A 234 -15.27 7.68 -14.84
C GLU A 234 -14.28 6.88 -13.97
N LEU A 235 -14.44 5.55 -13.92
CA LEU A 235 -13.50 4.65 -13.26
C LEU A 235 -12.11 4.69 -13.93
N ILE A 236 -12.06 4.54 -15.26
CA ILE A 236 -10.82 4.55 -16.04
C ILE A 236 -10.11 5.90 -15.91
N ASN A 237 -10.85 7.01 -16.02
CA ASN A 237 -10.33 8.36 -15.79
C ASN A 237 -9.69 8.48 -14.41
N PHE A 238 -10.33 7.93 -13.37
CA PHE A 238 -9.80 7.98 -12.01
C PHE A 238 -8.54 7.14 -11.84
N ILE A 239 -8.53 5.91 -12.36
CA ILE A 239 -7.35 5.04 -12.32
C ILE A 239 -6.19 5.73 -13.04
N ASN A 240 -6.42 6.32 -14.21
CA ASN A 240 -5.38 6.96 -15.01
C ASN A 240 -4.89 8.30 -14.45
N GLY A 241 -5.76 9.09 -13.81
CA GLY A 241 -5.46 10.50 -13.51
C GLY A 241 -5.85 11.00 -12.12
N GLY A 242 -6.39 10.16 -11.24
CA GLY A 242 -6.85 10.54 -9.89
C GLY A 242 -8.14 11.38 -9.86
N SER A 243 -8.85 11.49 -10.99
CA SER A 243 -10.08 12.27 -11.14
C SER A 243 -11.05 11.53 -12.05
N ILE A 244 -12.34 11.58 -11.74
CA ILE A 244 -13.40 10.98 -12.57
C ILE A 244 -13.59 11.72 -13.91
N LYS A 245 -13.07 12.94 -14.01
CA LYS A 245 -13.04 13.74 -15.25
C LYS A 245 -11.73 13.50 -15.97
N ILE A 246 -11.78 13.41 -17.29
CA ILE A 246 -10.59 13.32 -18.13
C ILE A 246 -9.66 14.53 -17.87
N ASN A 247 -8.41 14.23 -17.55
CA ASN A 247 -7.35 15.22 -17.44
C ASN A 247 -6.05 14.62 -17.97
N LYS A 248 -5.74 14.90 -19.24
CA LYS A 248 -4.55 14.37 -19.93
C LYS A 248 -3.24 14.95 -19.40
N GLU A 249 -3.30 16.06 -18.67
CA GLU A 249 -2.14 16.74 -18.08
C GLU A 249 -1.97 16.40 -16.59
N SER A 250 -2.76 15.47 -16.06
CA SER A 250 -2.69 15.09 -14.65
C SER A 250 -1.34 14.46 -14.32
N LYS A 251 -0.62 15.08 -13.37
CA LYS A 251 0.60 14.54 -12.76
C LYS A 251 0.33 13.62 -11.56
N TYR A 252 -0.93 13.33 -11.26
CA TYR A 252 -1.33 12.57 -10.07
C TYR A 252 -0.58 11.24 -9.95
N ARG A 253 -0.43 10.53 -11.08
CA ARG A 253 0.21 9.21 -11.16
C ARG A 253 1.73 9.25 -11.30
N GLU A 254 2.37 10.43 -11.29
CA GLU A 254 3.83 10.53 -11.25
C GLU A 254 4.37 10.08 -9.89
N SER A 255 3.79 10.59 -8.80
CA SER A 255 4.19 10.26 -7.41
C SER A 255 3.24 9.30 -6.68
N LYS A 256 1.97 9.15 -7.12
CA LYS A 256 1.01 8.21 -6.50
C LYS A 256 0.74 7.02 -7.40
N LYS A 257 1.36 5.89 -7.07
CA LYS A 257 1.17 4.63 -7.81
C LYS A 257 0.17 3.74 -7.11
N ILE A 258 -0.66 3.07 -7.90
CA ILE A 258 -1.65 2.13 -7.39
C ILE A 258 -0.92 0.86 -6.97
N SER A 259 -0.86 0.58 -5.67
CA SER A 259 -0.32 -0.68 -5.15
C SER A 259 -1.38 -1.77 -5.12
N GLU A 260 -2.64 -1.42 -4.88
CA GLU A 260 -3.68 -2.41 -4.71
C GLU A 260 -5.04 -1.94 -5.26
N ILE A 261 -5.76 -2.84 -5.93
CA ILE A 261 -7.16 -2.66 -6.29
C ILE A 261 -7.96 -3.82 -5.73
N LYS A 262 -9.08 -3.57 -5.05
CA LYS A 262 -10.05 -4.60 -4.63
C LYS A 262 -11.41 -4.33 -5.21
N ILE A 263 -12.03 -5.34 -5.83
CA ILE A 263 -13.28 -5.19 -6.58
C ILE A 263 -14.36 -6.08 -6.00
N PHE A 264 -15.46 -5.46 -5.53
CA PHE A 264 -16.66 -6.15 -5.07
C PHE A 264 -17.81 -5.88 -6.04
N ALA A 265 -18.15 -6.86 -6.87
CA ALA A 265 -19.13 -6.72 -7.94
C ALA A 265 -19.62 -8.09 -8.43
N HIS A 266 -20.57 -8.06 -9.35
CA HIS A 266 -20.91 -9.23 -10.16
C HIS A 266 -19.84 -9.51 -11.21
N GLY A 267 -19.81 -10.75 -11.69
CA GLY A 267 -18.97 -11.14 -12.82
C GLY A 267 -19.58 -12.29 -13.60
N TYR A 268 -19.24 -12.38 -14.88
CA TYR A 268 -19.70 -13.47 -15.73
C TYR A 268 -18.79 -13.61 -16.95
N VAL A 269 -19.02 -14.66 -17.74
CA VAL A 269 -18.39 -14.86 -19.04
C VAL A 269 -19.49 -14.83 -20.09
N ARG A 270 -19.34 -14.03 -21.13
CA ARG A 270 -20.32 -13.93 -22.22
C ARG A 270 -20.39 -15.25 -22.98
N ASP A 271 -21.57 -15.86 -23.06
CA ASP A 271 -21.77 -17.16 -23.70
C ASP A 271 -21.30 -17.23 -25.16
N LYS A 272 -21.50 -16.15 -25.93
CA LYS A 272 -21.18 -16.13 -27.35
C LYS A 272 -19.70 -15.88 -27.66
N THR A 273 -19.00 -15.16 -26.80
CA THR A 273 -17.63 -14.67 -27.07
C THR A 273 -16.58 -15.24 -26.13
N ASN A 274 -17.00 -15.92 -25.05
CA ASN A 274 -16.14 -16.34 -23.94
C ASN A 274 -15.34 -15.19 -23.31
N GLU A 275 -15.85 -13.97 -23.42
CA GLU A 275 -15.24 -12.80 -22.81
C GLU A 275 -15.69 -12.65 -21.36
N GLY A 276 -14.73 -12.58 -20.44
CA GLY A 276 -15.00 -12.29 -19.03
C GLY A 276 -15.36 -10.82 -18.83
N VAL A 277 -16.29 -10.56 -17.93
CA VAL A 277 -16.84 -9.24 -17.61
C VAL A 277 -16.96 -9.09 -16.11
N ILE A 278 -16.50 -7.97 -15.57
CA ILE A 278 -16.87 -7.48 -14.24
C ILE A 278 -18.04 -6.51 -14.43
N ALA A 279 -19.17 -6.78 -13.80
CA ALA A 279 -20.40 -6.02 -13.96
C ALA A 279 -20.75 -5.26 -12.68
N PHE A 280 -20.61 -3.94 -12.71
CA PHE A 280 -20.84 -3.06 -11.57
C PHE A 280 -22.32 -2.67 -11.37
N GLY A 281 -23.19 -2.99 -12.32
CA GLY A 281 -24.63 -2.82 -12.17
C GLY A 281 -25.40 -3.75 -13.08
N LEU A 282 -25.16 -5.05 -12.90
CA LEU A 282 -25.81 -6.14 -13.64
C LEU A 282 -27.33 -5.94 -13.65
N ASP A 283 -27.92 -6.02 -14.85
CA ASP A 283 -29.35 -5.84 -15.13
C ASP A 283 -29.96 -4.48 -14.73
N GLY A 284 -29.13 -3.53 -14.31
CA GLY A 284 -29.53 -2.15 -14.07
C GLY A 284 -29.79 -1.37 -15.36
N LYS A 285 -30.49 -0.23 -15.23
CA LYS A 285 -30.81 0.65 -16.37
C LYS A 285 -29.59 1.08 -17.20
N ASN A 286 -28.43 1.21 -16.56
CA ASN A 286 -27.17 1.62 -17.20
C ASN A 286 -26.13 0.48 -17.24
N ALA A 287 -26.54 -0.80 -17.13
CA ALA A 287 -25.63 -1.94 -17.05
C ALA A 287 -24.54 -1.94 -18.14
N SER A 288 -24.90 -1.63 -19.38
CA SER A 288 -23.97 -1.58 -20.53
C SER A 288 -22.85 -0.54 -20.39
N LYS A 289 -23.02 0.48 -19.54
CA LYS A 289 -21.99 1.49 -19.23
C LYS A 289 -21.20 1.15 -17.96
N GLN A 290 -21.52 0.04 -17.31
CA GLN A 290 -21.03 -0.39 -16.00
C GLN A 290 -20.36 -1.77 -16.09
N GLU A 291 -19.90 -2.15 -17.28
CA GLU A 291 -19.20 -3.39 -17.54
C GLU A 291 -17.74 -3.13 -17.89
N LEU A 292 -16.85 -3.82 -17.18
CA LEU A 292 -15.42 -3.79 -17.40
C LEU A 292 -14.99 -5.13 -17.98
N ASP A 293 -14.77 -5.13 -19.28
CA ASP A 293 -14.19 -6.23 -20.03
C ASP A 293 -12.71 -5.93 -20.36
N ASN A 294 -12.08 -6.80 -21.16
CA ASN A 294 -10.70 -6.61 -21.55
C ASN A 294 -10.48 -5.35 -22.39
N LYS A 295 -11.43 -5.02 -23.26
CA LYS A 295 -11.33 -3.85 -24.15
C LYS A 295 -11.31 -2.56 -23.31
N ILE A 296 -12.25 -2.41 -22.39
CA ILE A 296 -12.31 -1.24 -21.51
C ILE A 296 -11.11 -1.21 -20.56
N PHE A 297 -10.72 -2.35 -19.98
CA PHE A 297 -9.56 -2.41 -19.10
C PHE A 297 -8.25 -2.00 -19.81
N SER A 298 -8.13 -2.29 -21.11
CA SER A 298 -6.94 -1.92 -21.90
C SER A 298 -6.74 -0.40 -22.05
N GLU A 299 -7.74 0.40 -21.67
CA GLU A 299 -7.63 1.87 -21.61
C GLU A 299 -6.89 2.36 -20.35
N ILE A 300 -6.62 1.48 -19.37
CA ILE A 300 -5.77 1.79 -18.21
C ILE A 300 -4.31 1.84 -18.64
N ASN A 301 -3.61 2.92 -18.30
CA ASN A 301 -2.18 3.04 -18.56
C ASN A 301 -1.39 2.16 -17.59
N GLU A 302 -0.49 1.30 -18.10
CA GLU A 302 0.34 0.43 -17.25
C GLU A 302 1.20 1.21 -16.22
N ASN A 303 1.60 2.43 -16.57
CA ASN A 303 2.53 3.24 -15.78
C ASN A 303 1.92 3.79 -14.48
N VAL A 304 0.61 3.62 -14.25
CA VAL A 304 -0.05 4.03 -12.99
C VAL A 304 0.22 3.04 -11.86
N PHE A 305 0.65 1.83 -12.20
CA PHE A 305 0.98 0.78 -11.26
C PHE A 305 2.47 0.82 -10.86
N LEU A 306 2.79 0.14 -9.77
CA LEU A 306 4.16 -0.09 -9.34
C LEU A 306 4.83 -1.12 -10.26
N LYS A 307 6.12 -0.89 -10.54
CA LYS A 307 6.95 -1.80 -11.33
C LYS A 307 7.19 -3.15 -10.59
N ASN A 308 7.72 -4.12 -11.33
CA ASN A 308 8.19 -5.41 -10.81
C ASN A 308 7.11 -6.24 -10.07
N ASN A 309 5.88 -6.28 -10.60
CA ASN A 309 4.77 -7.05 -10.03
C ASN A 309 4.45 -6.69 -8.56
N GLN A 310 4.74 -5.44 -8.15
CA GLN A 310 4.43 -4.96 -6.79
C GLN A 310 2.99 -4.48 -6.65
N SER A 311 2.27 -4.31 -7.75
CA SER A 311 0.85 -3.99 -7.75
C SER A 311 -0.02 -5.23 -7.85
N HIS A 312 -1.11 -5.22 -7.09
CA HIS A 312 -2.02 -6.35 -6.96
C HIS A 312 -3.47 -5.94 -7.23
N LEU A 313 -4.22 -6.75 -7.97
CA LEU A 313 -5.66 -6.58 -8.15
C LEU A 313 -6.39 -7.81 -7.63
N TYR A 314 -7.40 -7.60 -6.78
CA TYR A 314 -8.24 -8.64 -6.19
C TYR A 314 -9.65 -8.51 -6.75
N SER A 315 -10.04 -9.42 -7.63
CA SER A 315 -11.41 -9.51 -8.13
C SER A 315 -12.24 -10.51 -7.33
N TYR A 316 -13.16 -9.98 -6.53
CA TYR A 316 -14.23 -10.76 -5.90
C TYR A 316 -15.47 -10.87 -6.82
N ALA A 317 -15.32 -10.58 -8.11
CA ALA A 317 -16.35 -10.81 -9.10
C ALA A 317 -16.28 -12.25 -9.63
N CYS A 318 -17.45 -12.87 -9.73
CA CYS A 318 -17.65 -14.24 -10.21
C CYS A 318 -16.88 -14.50 -11.52
N ARG A 319 -16.22 -15.66 -11.63
CA ARG A 319 -15.66 -16.20 -12.88
C ARG A 319 -14.62 -15.32 -13.60
N THR A 320 -14.09 -14.28 -12.95
CA THR A 320 -13.04 -13.42 -13.53
C THR A 320 -11.81 -14.24 -13.98
N GLY A 321 -11.53 -15.35 -13.28
CA GLY A 321 -10.40 -16.24 -13.54
C GLY A 321 -10.58 -17.31 -14.64
N ILE A 322 -11.75 -17.40 -15.30
CA ILE A 322 -11.96 -18.40 -16.36
C ILE A 322 -12.16 -17.72 -17.72
N GLY A 323 -11.75 -18.40 -18.78
CA GLY A 323 -11.89 -17.95 -20.17
C GLY A 323 -12.94 -18.74 -20.95
N VAL A 324 -13.92 -19.33 -20.27
CA VAL A 324 -14.96 -20.17 -20.87
C VAL A 324 -16.30 -19.98 -20.14
N SER A 325 -17.40 -19.85 -20.89
CA SER A 325 -18.74 -19.88 -20.30
C SER A 325 -19.25 -21.32 -20.23
N SER A 326 -19.16 -21.94 -19.05
CA SER A 326 -19.74 -23.26 -18.78
C SER A 326 -20.00 -23.43 -17.29
N GLU A 327 -21.03 -24.20 -16.94
CA GLU A 327 -21.34 -24.61 -15.56
C GLU A 327 -20.53 -25.84 -15.10
N ILE A 328 -19.95 -26.59 -16.05
CA ILE A 328 -19.03 -27.71 -15.80
C ILE A 328 -17.78 -27.50 -16.65
N VAL A 329 -16.64 -27.32 -16.01
CA VAL A 329 -15.40 -26.89 -16.65
C VAL A 329 -14.32 -27.95 -16.44
N ASN A 330 -13.86 -28.54 -17.55
CA ASN A 330 -12.70 -29.46 -17.55
C ASN A 330 -11.39 -28.73 -17.86
N ASN A 331 -11.45 -27.66 -18.67
CA ASN A 331 -10.33 -26.78 -18.96
C ASN A 331 -10.80 -25.33 -18.79
N PRO A 332 -10.32 -24.58 -17.78
CA PRO A 332 -10.76 -23.22 -17.51
C PRO A 332 -10.28 -22.19 -18.53
N LEU A 333 -9.39 -22.56 -19.46
CA LEU A 333 -8.78 -21.64 -20.42
C LEU A 333 -8.21 -20.40 -19.73
N LYS A 334 -7.38 -20.60 -18.68
CA LYS A 334 -6.85 -19.52 -17.82
C LYS A 334 -6.20 -18.39 -18.63
N SER A 335 -5.48 -18.72 -19.69
CA SER A 335 -4.84 -17.75 -20.60
C SER A 335 -5.82 -16.78 -21.25
N ASN A 336 -7.07 -17.21 -21.45
CA ASN A 336 -8.12 -16.42 -22.11
C ASN A 336 -9.01 -15.66 -21.10
N SER A 337 -8.82 -15.90 -19.80
CA SER A 337 -9.59 -15.26 -18.73
C SER A 337 -9.37 -13.75 -18.71
N LEU A 338 -10.35 -13.02 -18.17
CA LEU A 338 -10.20 -11.58 -17.95
C LEU A 338 -9.03 -11.31 -16.98
N ALA A 339 -8.87 -12.14 -15.93
CA ALA A 339 -7.76 -12.03 -14.97
C ALA A 339 -6.38 -12.05 -15.65
N GLN A 340 -6.13 -13.03 -16.52
CA GLN A 340 -4.85 -13.12 -17.22
C GLN A 340 -4.63 -11.95 -18.17
N LYS A 341 -5.68 -11.52 -18.88
CA LYS A 341 -5.59 -10.39 -19.81
C LYS A 341 -5.30 -9.08 -19.08
N MET A 342 -5.97 -8.81 -17.95
CA MET A 342 -5.67 -7.67 -17.09
C MET A 342 -4.22 -7.71 -16.58
N SER A 343 -3.76 -8.88 -16.12
CA SER A 343 -2.39 -9.08 -15.63
C SER A 343 -1.35 -8.78 -16.72
N ASN A 344 -1.54 -9.32 -17.93
CA ASN A 344 -0.63 -9.10 -19.05
C ASN A 344 -0.61 -7.64 -19.52
N HIS A 345 -1.77 -6.99 -19.61
CA HIS A 345 -1.86 -5.60 -20.07
C HIS A 345 -1.20 -4.63 -19.09
N SER A 346 -1.46 -4.79 -17.80
CA SER A 346 -1.05 -3.82 -16.78
C SER A 346 0.24 -4.16 -16.05
N GLN A 347 0.84 -5.32 -16.34
CA GLN A 347 2.04 -5.83 -15.68
C GLN A 347 1.89 -5.93 -14.14
N ILE A 348 0.70 -6.32 -13.68
CA ILE A 348 0.35 -6.50 -12.26
C ILE A 348 -0.03 -7.95 -11.95
N ILE A 349 0.01 -8.30 -10.66
CA ILE A 349 -0.53 -9.58 -10.19
C ILE A 349 -2.04 -9.45 -10.04
N VAL A 350 -2.80 -10.32 -10.69
CA VAL A 350 -4.25 -10.39 -10.54
C VAL A 350 -4.61 -11.64 -9.75
N HIS A 351 -5.51 -11.49 -8.78
CA HIS A 351 -6.07 -12.57 -8.01
C HIS A 351 -7.58 -12.60 -8.24
N ALA A 352 -8.11 -13.78 -8.55
CA ALA A 352 -9.50 -13.92 -8.95
C ALA A 352 -10.06 -15.30 -8.63
N TYR A 353 -11.35 -15.36 -8.34
CA TYR A 353 -12.07 -16.63 -8.34
C TYR A 353 -12.34 -17.10 -9.76
N MET A 354 -12.15 -18.40 -9.98
CA MET A 354 -12.67 -19.07 -11.16
C MET A 354 -14.15 -19.42 -11.05
N LYS A 355 -14.62 -19.57 -9.81
CA LYS A 355 -16.01 -19.85 -9.49
C LYS A 355 -16.82 -18.57 -9.32
N ARG A 356 -18.13 -18.75 -9.22
CA ARG A 356 -19.04 -17.72 -8.71
C ARG A 356 -18.55 -17.32 -7.32
N SER A 357 -18.59 -16.04 -7.02
CA SER A 357 -18.29 -15.49 -5.71
C SER A 357 -19.58 -15.45 -4.91
N LEU A 358 -19.58 -16.06 -3.72
CA LEU A 358 -20.72 -16.10 -2.82
C LEU A 358 -20.68 -14.93 -1.86
N TYR A 359 -21.74 -14.13 -1.93
CA TYR A 359 -22.01 -13.00 -1.04
C TYR A 359 -23.16 -13.28 -0.07
N GLU A 360 -23.82 -14.45 -0.17
CA GLU A 360 -24.98 -14.82 0.66
C GLU A 360 -24.70 -14.76 2.17
N ASP A 361 -23.47 -15.08 2.58
CA ASP A 361 -23.03 -15.08 3.97
C ASP A 361 -22.54 -13.71 4.46
N THR A 362 -22.68 -12.64 3.65
CA THR A 362 -22.21 -11.28 3.98
C THR A 362 -22.67 -10.84 5.36
N TRP A 363 -23.87 -11.27 5.78
CA TRP A 363 -24.47 -10.89 7.04
C TRP A 363 -24.51 -12.02 8.07
N GLY A 364 -23.63 -13.01 7.94
CA GLY A 364 -23.66 -14.27 8.69
C GLY A 364 -24.27 -15.41 7.87
N THR A 365 -23.88 -16.64 8.19
CA THR A 365 -24.46 -17.82 7.55
C THR A 365 -25.92 -18.01 8.00
N GLN A 366 -26.66 -18.86 7.30
CA GLN A 366 -28.01 -19.23 7.73
C GLN A 366 -28.02 -19.80 9.16
N ASN A 367 -27.02 -20.62 9.53
CA ASN A 367 -26.91 -21.17 10.88
C ASN A 367 -26.80 -20.06 11.94
N HIS A 368 -25.93 -19.06 11.72
CA HIS A 368 -25.82 -17.92 12.64
C HIS A 368 -27.15 -17.20 12.85
N ARG A 369 -27.91 -17.00 11.77
CA ARG A 369 -29.20 -16.29 11.83
C ARG A 369 -30.28 -17.13 12.51
N ASP A 370 -30.33 -18.42 12.23
CA ASP A 370 -31.30 -19.34 12.83
C ASP A 370 -31.05 -19.46 14.34
N THR A 371 -29.81 -19.73 14.79
CA THR A 371 -29.45 -19.77 16.21
C THR A 371 -29.74 -18.44 16.91
N TYR A 372 -29.42 -17.29 16.29
CA TYR A 372 -29.75 -15.99 16.89
C TYR A 372 -31.26 -15.78 17.08
N ILE A 373 -32.08 -16.21 16.13
CA ILE A 373 -33.54 -16.10 16.20
C ILE A 373 -34.08 -16.99 17.32
N SER A 374 -33.58 -18.22 17.43
CA SER A 374 -33.89 -19.19 18.49
C SER A 374 -33.57 -18.62 19.87
N ASP A 375 -32.30 -18.25 20.11
CA ASP A 375 -31.82 -17.73 21.40
C ASP A 375 -32.54 -16.48 21.89
N ASN A 376 -33.02 -15.63 20.97
CA ASN A 376 -33.59 -14.32 21.29
C ASN A 376 -35.11 -14.24 21.05
N ASN A 377 -35.77 -15.33 20.65
CA ASN A 377 -37.20 -15.39 20.31
C ASN A 377 -37.63 -14.33 19.26
N LYS A 378 -36.82 -14.13 18.21
CA LYS A 378 -36.97 -13.01 17.24
C LYS A 378 -37.68 -13.34 15.93
N GLY A 379 -38.28 -14.51 15.79
CA GLY A 379 -39.08 -14.91 14.63
C GLY A 379 -40.35 -14.08 14.49
N GLU A 380 -40.96 -14.08 13.30
CA GLU A 380 -42.12 -13.23 13.02
C GLU A 380 -43.40 -13.76 13.70
N SER A 381 -43.37 -14.99 14.22
CA SER A 381 -44.46 -15.59 15.00
C SER A 381 -43.97 -16.68 15.96
N PHE A 382 -44.84 -17.07 16.91
CA PHE A 382 -44.60 -18.20 17.80
C PHE A 382 -44.28 -19.51 17.05
N VAL A 383 -44.94 -19.74 15.90
CA VAL A 383 -44.73 -20.94 15.09
C VAL A 383 -43.38 -20.90 14.35
N GLU A 384 -42.90 -19.72 13.99
CA GLU A 384 -41.56 -19.57 13.40
C GLU A 384 -40.46 -19.74 14.44
N ASN A 385 -40.61 -19.16 15.63
CA ASN A 385 -39.70 -19.43 16.74
C ASN A 385 -39.63 -20.93 17.01
N LEU A 386 -40.77 -21.60 17.20
CA LEU A 386 -40.81 -23.04 17.41
C LEU A 386 -40.13 -23.86 16.30
N LYS A 387 -40.29 -23.46 15.02
CA LYS A 387 -39.60 -24.14 13.90
C LYS A 387 -38.10 -23.92 13.92
N THR A 388 -37.66 -22.73 14.29
CA THR A 388 -36.24 -22.39 14.38
C THR A 388 -35.60 -23.07 15.58
N ASP A 389 -36.26 -23.06 16.74
CA ASP A 389 -35.85 -23.79 17.94
C ASP A 389 -35.69 -25.29 17.67
N ILE A 390 -36.64 -25.90 16.93
CA ILE A 390 -36.55 -27.31 16.53
C ILE A 390 -35.34 -27.54 15.61
N LYS A 391 -35.02 -26.63 14.69
CA LYS A 391 -33.85 -26.77 13.81
C LYS A 391 -32.53 -26.62 14.58
N ASP A 392 -32.48 -25.66 15.50
CA ASP A 392 -31.32 -25.34 16.34
C ASP A 392 -30.95 -26.52 17.26
N VAL A 393 -31.95 -27.27 17.74
CA VAL A 393 -31.72 -28.51 18.51
C VAL A 393 -30.95 -29.59 17.73
N PHE A 394 -30.95 -29.56 16.39
CA PHE A 394 -30.31 -30.56 15.54
C PHE A 394 -29.04 -30.08 14.82
N VAL A 395 -28.60 -28.84 15.06
CA VAL A 395 -27.40 -28.27 14.44
C VAL A 395 -26.55 -27.64 15.53
N ASP A 396 -25.25 -27.95 15.55
CA ASP A 396 -24.35 -27.30 16.50
C ASP A 396 -24.27 -25.79 16.25
N ASP A 397 -24.38 -25.01 17.32
CA ASP A 397 -24.21 -23.55 17.28
C ASP A 397 -22.86 -23.17 16.65
N PRO A 398 -22.81 -22.09 15.84
CA PRO A 398 -21.54 -21.52 15.43
C PRO A 398 -20.67 -21.15 16.65
N ASN A 399 -19.39 -21.51 16.61
CA ASN A 399 -18.45 -21.28 17.73
C ASN A 399 -18.27 -19.79 18.10
N ASP A 400 -18.68 -18.87 17.23
CA ASP A 400 -18.53 -17.42 17.35
C ASP A 400 -19.86 -16.68 17.58
N MET A 401 -20.91 -17.37 18.04
CA MET A 401 -22.23 -16.76 18.27
C MET A 401 -22.24 -15.53 19.19
N SER A 402 -21.32 -15.44 20.16
CA SER A 402 -21.19 -14.25 21.01
C SER A 402 -20.75 -13.00 20.23
N LEU A 403 -19.81 -13.17 19.29
CA LEU A 403 -19.37 -12.13 18.37
C LEU A 403 -20.48 -11.79 17.38
N PHE A 404 -21.15 -12.80 16.82
CA PHE A 404 -22.26 -12.62 15.91
C PHE A 404 -23.42 -11.87 16.56
N THR A 405 -23.79 -12.19 17.80
CA THR A 405 -24.82 -11.50 18.59
C THR A 405 -24.50 -10.00 18.74
N THR A 406 -23.24 -9.67 19.01
CA THR A 406 -22.75 -8.29 19.13
C THR A 406 -22.70 -7.58 17.77
N TYR A 407 -22.54 -8.33 16.69
CA TYR A 407 -22.58 -7.82 15.33
C TYR A 407 -24.01 -7.53 14.89
N ILE A 408 -24.91 -8.52 14.95
CA ILE A 408 -26.28 -8.42 14.45
C ILE A 408 -27.13 -7.44 15.26
N SER A 409 -26.80 -7.18 16.54
CA SER A 409 -27.47 -6.14 17.33
C SER A 409 -27.31 -4.72 16.79
N THR A 410 -26.35 -4.50 15.89
CA THR A 410 -26.13 -3.22 15.20
C THR A 410 -26.69 -3.19 13.77
N GLU A 411 -27.32 -4.29 13.34
CA GLU A 411 -28.03 -4.37 12.06
C GLU A 411 -29.27 -3.47 12.08
N LYS A 412 -29.51 -2.78 10.96
CA LYS A 412 -30.69 -1.94 10.76
C LYS A 412 -31.17 -2.04 9.32
N LYS A 413 -32.38 -1.55 9.07
CA LYS A 413 -32.90 -1.36 7.71
C LYS A 413 -32.68 0.09 7.27
N ILE A 414 -32.15 0.29 6.07
CA ILE A 414 -32.07 1.60 5.40
C ILE A 414 -32.80 1.48 4.08
N ASP A 415 -33.92 2.19 3.97
CA ASP A 415 -34.80 2.17 2.79
C ASP A 415 -35.16 0.74 2.36
N GLY A 416 -35.48 -0.12 3.35
CA GLY A 416 -35.86 -1.52 3.14
C GLY A 416 -34.70 -2.51 2.98
N ALA A 417 -33.45 -2.05 2.83
CA ALA A 417 -32.27 -2.91 2.74
C ALA A 417 -31.59 -3.15 4.10
N ILE A 418 -31.07 -4.36 4.32
CA ILE A 418 -30.25 -4.70 5.49
C ILE A 418 -28.93 -3.94 5.42
N TRP A 419 -28.53 -3.34 6.54
CA TRP A 419 -27.28 -2.62 6.69
C TRP A 419 -26.69 -2.82 8.07
N ASN A 420 -25.37 -3.00 8.14
CA ASN A 420 -24.61 -2.97 9.37
C ASN A 420 -23.44 -2.01 9.21
N SER A 421 -23.30 -1.05 10.14
CA SER A 421 -22.19 -0.09 10.08
C SER A 421 -20.82 -0.74 10.28
N LYS A 422 -20.78 -1.97 10.81
CA LYS A 422 -19.55 -2.76 10.92
C LYS A 422 -19.13 -3.38 9.58
N GLY A 423 -19.90 -3.21 8.50
CA GLY A 423 -19.68 -3.90 7.23
C GLY A 423 -20.12 -5.35 7.28
N ALA A 424 -19.63 -6.16 6.37
CA ALA A 424 -19.90 -7.59 6.31
C ALA A 424 -19.36 -8.34 7.55
N TYR A 425 -20.04 -9.40 7.97
CA TYR A 425 -19.58 -10.32 8.99
C TYR A 425 -18.51 -11.25 8.41
N LEU A 426 -18.87 -12.01 7.38
CA LEU A 426 -17.99 -12.98 6.72
C LEU A 426 -17.45 -12.44 5.39
N PRO A 427 -16.22 -12.82 5.02
CA PRO A 427 -15.65 -12.45 3.73
C PRO A 427 -16.35 -13.19 2.58
N VAL A 428 -16.16 -12.67 1.37
CA VAL A 428 -16.55 -13.37 0.14
C VAL A 428 -15.81 -14.69 0.04
N LYS A 429 -16.52 -15.75 -0.36
CA LYS A 429 -15.94 -17.09 -0.61
C LYS A 429 -16.23 -17.56 -2.03
N ALA A 430 -15.49 -18.55 -2.50
CA ALA A 430 -15.85 -19.25 -3.72
C ALA A 430 -17.14 -20.05 -3.52
N GLY A 431 -18.03 -19.98 -4.49
CA GLY A 431 -19.19 -20.83 -4.57
C GLY A 431 -18.90 -22.18 -5.20
N ASP A 432 -19.99 -22.87 -5.49
CA ASP A 432 -19.93 -24.24 -5.98
C ASP A 432 -19.70 -24.36 -7.48
N PHE A 433 -20.10 -23.34 -8.23
CA PHE A 433 -20.14 -23.37 -9.69
C PHE A 433 -19.14 -22.39 -10.33
N PRO A 434 -18.55 -22.74 -11.48
CA PRO A 434 -18.77 -23.99 -12.18
C PRO A 434 -18.05 -25.16 -11.51
N LYS A 435 -18.56 -26.37 -11.72
CA LYS A 435 -17.99 -27.62 -11.20
C LYS A 435 -16.74 -28.00 -12.01
N GLY A 436 -15.87 -28.83 -11.45
CA GLY A 436 -14.66 -29.33 -12.13
C GLY A 436 -13.40 -28.47 -11.98
N ILE A 437 -13.50 -27.33 -11.28
CA ILE A 437 -12.37 -26.44 -11.03
C ILE A 437 -12.22 -26.08 -9.55
N SER A 438 -11.07 -25.48 -9.21
CA SER A 438 -10.75 -25.13 -7.82
C SER A 438 -11.68 -24.08 -7.23
N SER A 439 -11.93 -24.19 -5.94
CA SER A 439 -12.56 -23.14 -5.12
C SER A 439 -11.53 -22.16 -4.54
N SER A 440 -10.24 -22.36 -4.77
CA SER A 440 -9.21 -21.41 -4.34
C SER A 440 -9.29 -20.10 -5.11
N TYR A 441 -8.82 -19.05 -4.45
CA TYR A 441 -8.52 -17.78 -5.11
C TYR A 441 -7.21 -17.95 -5.89
N GLU A 442 -7.25 -17.71 -7.19
CA GLU A 442 -6.17 -18.07 -8.11
C GLU A 442 -5.36 -16.83 -8.47
N THR A 443 -4.04 -17.01 -8.61
CA THR A 443 -3.10 -15.94 -8.93
C THR A 443 -2.65 -16.01 -10.38
N TYR A 444 -2.75 -14.87 -11.07
CA TYR A 444 -2.36 -14.66 -12.45
C TYR A 444 -1.21 -13.64 -12.45
N LYS A 445 -0.13 -14.00 -13.12
CA LYS A 445 1.07 -13.16 -13.26
C LYS A 445 1.25 -12.79 -14.73
N PRO A 446 1.88 -11.65 -15.04
CA PRO A 446 2.18 -11.30 -16.42
C PRO A 446 3.02 -12.40 -17.08
N GLN A 447 2.68 -12.73 -18.32
CA GLN A 447 3.34 -13.77 -19.13
C GLN A 447 4.33 -13.20 -20.12
#